data_AF-A0A2N2LZT9-F1
#
_entry.id   AF-A0A2N2LZT9-F1
#
_cell.length_a   1.000
_cell.length_b   1.000
_cell.length_c   1.000
_cell.angle_alpha   90.00
_cell.angle_beta   90.00
_cell.angle_gamma   90.00
#
_symmetry.space_group_name_H-M   'P 1'
#
loop_
_entity.id
_entity.type
_entity.pdbx_description
1 polymer ?
#
loop_
_entity_poly.entity_id
_entity_poly.type
_entity_poly.pdbx_seq_one_letter_code
_entity_poly.pdbx_strand_id
1 'polypeptide(L)'
;MVDFMVKLPSQLRKPDTILVISAHWEESTATLMGAQKPDMFYDYYGFPEAAYEINYPAPGNPELAHQISAYLQENKIPARIDEKRGFDHGLFIPLKLMYPQADIPSLQLSLLRGLNATAHIALGKALRKLANENILVIGSGFSFHNMRAFSWQATDAPDPANDLFQNWLIETSTSPISQSEREQRLIEWEKAPSARYCHPREEHLLPLHVCTGMADKPAKVVFDDRILGKRGVAFLWN
;
A
#
# COMPACT_ATOMS: atom_id res chain seq x y z
N MET A 1 -11.22 -4.79 -10.88
CA MET A 1 -10.59 -4.73 -9.54
C MET A 1 -11.07 -5.84 -8.60
N VAL A 2 -12.36 -5.99 -8.29
CA VAL A 2 -12.87 -7.08 -7.41
C VAL A 2 -12.40 -8.46 -7.86
N ASP A 3 -12.62 -8.80 -9.13
CA ASP A 3 -12.17 -10.08 -9.72
C ASP A 3 -10.66 -10.30 -9.61
N PHE A 4 -9.87 -9.24 -9.73
CA PHE A 4 -8.41 -9.30 -9.57
C PHE A 4 -8.05 -9.64 -8.12
N MET A 5 -8.64 -8.95 -7.14
CA MET A 5 -8.38 -9.18 -5.72
C MET A 5 -8.78 -10.60 -5.28
N VAL A 6 -9.89 -11.12 -5.80
CA VAL A 6 -10.35 -12.49 -5.50
C VAL A 6 -9.44 -13.55 -6.12
N LYS A 7 -8.87 -13.30 -7.30
CA LYS A 7 -8.01 -14.26 -8.01
C LYS A 7 -6.54 -14.20 -7.58
N LEU A 8 -6.05 -13.05 -7.12
CA LEU A 8 -4.65 -12.86 -6.74
C LEU A 8 -4.12 -13.92 -5.74
N PRO A 9 -4.84 -14.31 -4.67
CA PRO A 9 -4.39 -15.33 -3.72
C PRO A 9 -4.01 -16.67 -4.36
N SER A 10 -4.66 -17.09 -5.45
CA SER A 10 -4.35 -18.36 -6.11
C SER A 10 -3.00 -18.33 -6.86
N GLN A 11 -2.39 -17.16 -6.99
CA GLN A 11 -1.10 -16.93 -7.64
C GLN A 11 0.02 -16.69 -6.62
N LEU A 12 -0.33 -16.63 -5.33
CA LEU A 12 0.60 -16.38 -4.23
C LEU A 12 0.75 -17.64 -3.37
N ARG A 13 1.91 -17.78 -2.74
CA ARG A 13 2.03 -18.68 -1.59
C ARG A 13 1.18 -18.09 -0.46
N LYS A 14 0.31 -18.90 0.18
CA LYS A 14 -0.46 -18.44 1.34
C LYS A 14 0.54 -17.96 2.42
N PRO A 15 0.48 -16.69 2.84
CA PRO A 15 1.42 -16.14 3.80
C PRO A 15 1.06 -16.57 5.22
N ASP A 16 2.06 -16.61 6.09
CA ASP A 16 1.87 -16.87 7.53
C ASP A 16 1.42 -15.59 8.25
N THR A 17 1.73 -14.42 7.70
CA THR A 17 1.31 -13.11 8.20
C THR A 17 1.26 -12.08 7.07
N ILE A 18 0.40 -11.07 7.20
CA ILE A 18 0.27 -9.97 6.24
C ILE A 18 0.63 -8.64 6.90
N LEU A 19 1.61 -7.93 6.35
CA LEU A 19 1.96 -6.57 6.74
C LEU A 19 1.39 -5.58 5.71
N VAL A 20 0.52 -4.67 6.13
CA VAL A 20 -0.05 -3.63 5.25
C VAL A 20 0.55 -2.27 5.56
N ILE A 21 1.12 -1.62 4.54
CA ILE A 21 1.56 -0.23 4.59
C ILE A 21 0.39 0.59 4.08
N SER A 22 -0.34 1.26 4.97
CA SER A 22 -1.62 1.88 4.62
C SER A 22 -1.49 3.37 4.34
N ALA A 23 -1.99 3.81 3.18
CA ALA A 23 -2.16 5.23 2.85
C ALA A 23 -3.09 5.98 3.82
N HIS A 24 -3.90 5.26 4.60
CA HIS A 24 -4.91 5.79 5.52
C HIS A 24 -4.39 6.03 6.94
N TRP A 25 -3.11 5.79 7.17
CA TRP A 25 -2.51 5.95 8.48
C TRP A 25 -1.18 6.69 8.40
N GLU A 26 -1.15 7.90 8.97
CA GLU A 26 0.03 8.76 8.99
C GLU A 26 0.40 9.16 10.41
N GLU A 27 1.67 9.00 10.75
CA GLU A 27 2.19 9.25 12.09
C GLU A 27 3.50 10.04 12.03
N SER A 28 3.85 10.75 13.10
CA SER A 28 5.11 11.51 13.15
C SER A 28 6.35 10.63 13.14
N THR A 29 6.21 9.36 13.54
CA THR A 29 7.24 8.32 13.48
C THR A 29 6.64 7.04 12.91
N ALA A 30 7.47 6.15 12.40
CA ALA A 30 6.99 4.88 11.85
C ALA A 30 6.25 4.09 12.93
N THR A 31 4.97 3.84 12.75
CA THR A 31 4.13 3.25 13.80
C THR A 31 3.58 1.91 13.33
N LEU A 32 3.76 0.88 14.17
CA LEU A 32 3.23 -0.46 13.92
C LEU A 32 1.98 -0.69 14.75
N MET A 33 0.99 -1.35 14.16
CA MET A 33 -0.17 -1.83 14.89
C MET A 33 0.25 -3.02 15.78
N GLY A 34 0.02 -2.91 17.10
CA GLY A 34 0.38 -3.92 18.10
C GLY A 34 -0.82 -4.62 18.75
N ALA A 35 -2.05 -4.31 18.36
CA ALA A 35 -3.25 -4.94 18.91
C ALA A 35 -3.29 -6.43 18.55
N GLN A 36 -3.50 -7.32 19.53
CA GLN A 36 -3.62 -8.77 19.27
C GLN A 36 -4.98 -9.15 18.64
N LYS A 37 -6.03 -8.42 19.00
CA LYS A 37 -7.38 -8.54 18.44
C LYS A 37 -7.85 -7.14 18.03
N PRO A 38 -7.45 -6.66 16.84
CA PRO A 38 -7.75 -5.31 16.41
C PRO A 38 -9.26 -5.14 16.18
N ASP A 39 -9.80 -4.01 16.63
CA ASP A 39 -11.15 -3.58 16.26
C ASP A 39 -11.17 -3.09 14.80
N MET A 40 -12.37 -2.97 14.23
CA MET A 40 -12.54 -2.28 12.94
C MET A 40 -12.43 -0.77 13.13
N PHE A 41 -11.65 -0.10 12.28
CA PHE A 41 -11.54 1.36 12.24
C PHE A 41 -12.08 1.90 10.92
N TYR A 42 -13.33 2.37 10.92
CA TYR A 42 -13.98 2.93 9.74
C TYR A 42 -13.56 4.38 9.51
N ASP A 43 -12.47 4.57 8.77
CA ASP A 43 -11.86 5.88 8.47
C ASP A 43 -12.48 6.58 7.24
N TYR A 44 -13.68 6.17 6.84
CA TYR A 44 -14.46 6.75 5.75
C TYR A 44 -15.88 7.14 6.17
N TYR A 45 -16.46 8.12 5.49
CA TYR A 45 -17.72 8.76 5.86
C TYR A 45 -18.64 8.93 4.65
N GLY A 46 -19.95 8.98 4.88
CA GLY A 46 -20.94 9.27 3.83
C GLY A 46 -21.36 8.07 2.97
N PHE A 47 -21.01 6.86 3.38
CA PHE A 47 -21.44 5.62 2.72
C PHE A 47 -22.75 5.08 3.34
N PRO A 48 -23.46 4.15 2.66
CA PRO A 48 -24.61 3.47 3.24
C PRO A 48 -24.24 2.68 4.51
N GLU A 49 -25.22 2.47 5.40
CA GLU A 49 -25.04 1.74 6.66
C GLU A 49 -24.37 0.37 6.48
N ALA A 50 -24.76 -0.38 5.44
CA ALA A 50 -24.18 -1.67 5.10
C ALA A 50 -22.63 -1.64 4.90
N ALA A 51 -22.04 -0.50 4.55
CA ALA A 51 -20.59 -0.37 4.47
C ALA A 51 -19.93 -0.46 5.86
N TYR A 52 -20.59 0.09 6.89
CA TYR A 52 -20.14 0.08 8.28
C TYR A 52 -20.41 -1.25 9.00
N GLU A 53 -21.17 -2.16 8.37
CA GLU A 53 -21.37 -3.53 8.86
C GLU A 53 -20.27 -4.49 8.38
N ILE A 54 -19.42 -4.06 7.44
CA ILE A 54 -18.31 -4.89 6.94
C ILE A 54 -17.32 -5.14 8.07
N ASN A 55 -17.09 -6.42 8.36
CA ASN A 55 -16.16 -6.87 9.40
C ASN A 55 -15.10 -7.83 8.84
N TYR A 56 -13.87 -7.70 9.35
CA TYR A 56 -12.71 -8.53 9.01
C TYR A 56 -11.90 -8.86 10.27
N PRO A 57 -12.31 -9.87 11.05
CA PRO A 57 -11.79 -10.14 12.39
C PRO A 57 -10.48 -10.94 12.37
N ALA A 58 -9.51 -10.53 11.56
CA ALA A 58 -8.20 -11.18 11.52
C ALA A 58 -7.44 -10.96 12.83
N PRO A 59 -6.68 -11.96 13.32
CA PRO A 59 -5.82 -11.73 14.48
C PRO A 59 -4.72 -10.72 14.13
N GLY A 60 -4.29 -9.93 15.10
CA GLY A 60 -3.08 -9.13 14.98
C GLY A 60 -1.81 -9.98 15.15
N ASN A 61 -0.65 -9.39 14.90
CA ASN A 61 0.65 -10.02 15.17
C ASN A 61 1.59 -9.08 15.96
N PRO A 62 1.41 -8.96 17.30
CA PRO A 62 2.23 -8.07 18.13
C PRO A 62 3.71 -8.45 18.13
N GLU A 63 4.04 -9.74 18.05
CA GLU A 63 5.42 -10.23 18.02
C GLU A 63 6.16 -9.71 16.78
N LEU A 64 5.54 -9.82 15.60
CA LEU A 64 6.09 -9.25 14.38
C LEU A 64 6.17 -7.72 14.44
N ALA A 65 5.22 -7.04 15.08
CA ALA A 65 5.29 -5.59 15.28
C ALA A 65 6.54 -5.18 16.07
N HIS A 66 6.87 -5.92 17.14
CA HIS A 66 8.11 -5.71 17.91
C HIS A 66 9.36 -6.01 17.08
N GLN A 67 9.36 -7.09 16.31
CA GLN A 67 10.47 -7.44 15.42
C GLN A 67 10.73 -6.36 14.36
N ILE A 68 9.69 -5.88 13.70
CA ILE A 68 9.80 -4.80 12.70
C ILE A 68 10.29 -3.51 13.37
N SER A 69 9.75 -3.16 14.55
CA SER A 69 10.23 -1.99 15.30
C SER A 69 11.73 -2.06 15.58
N ALA A 70 12.26 -3.24 15.92
CA ALA A 70 13.70 -3.43 16.11
C ALA A 70 14.50 -3.21 14.81
N TYR A 71 14.04 -3.73 13.68
CA TYR A 71 14.69 -3.50 12.38
C TYR A 71 14.72 -2.03 11.97
N LEU A 72 13.64 -1.29 12.24
CA LEU A 72 13.60 0.15 12.01
C LEU A 72 14.62 0.89 12.88
N GLN A 73 14.70 0.55 14.17
CA GLN A 73 15.65 1.15 15.11
C GLN A 73 17.11 0.86 14.74
N GLU A 74 17.44 -0.36 14.31
CA GLU A 74 18.77 -0.71 13.79
C GLU A 74 19.20 0.16 12.60
N ASN A 75 18.21 0.56 11.78
CA ASN A 75 18.39 1.46 10.64
C ASN A 75 18.24 2.95 11.02
N LYS A 76 18.24 3.28 12.32
CA LYS A 76 18.10 4.64 12.86
C LYS A 76 16.80 5.33 12.47
N ILE A 77 15.74 4.57 12.21
CA ILE A 77 14.38 5.07 11.98
C ILE A 77 13.60 4.96 13.29
N PRO A 78 13.16 6.09 13.89
CA PRO A 78 12.32 6.06 15.08
C PRO A 78 11.02 5.30 14.81
N ALA A 79 10.69 4.36 15.69
CA ALA A 79 9.49 3.54 15.58
C ALA A 79 8.73 3.47 16.91
N ARG A 80 7.39 3.40 16.84
CA ARG A 80 6.52 3.09 17.97
C ARG A 80 5.59 1.93 17.63
N ILE A 81 4.97 1.36 18.66
CA ILE A 81 3.88 0.40 18.52
C ILE A 81 2.61 1.03 19.12
N ASP A 82 1.50 0.92 18.40
CA ASP A 82 0.18 1.34 18.84
C ASP A 82 -0.66 0.10 19.16
N GLU A 83 -0.84 -0.18 20.45
CA GLU A 83 -1.57 -1.35 20.93
C GLU A 83 -3.10 -1.23 20.80
N LYS A 84 -3.62 -0.06 20.39
CA LYS A 84 -5.06 0.22 20.31
C LYS A 84 -5.55 0.46 18.89
N ARG A 85 -4.65 0.59 17.91
CA ARG A 85 -5.01 0.83 16.52
C ARG A 85 -5.83 -0.36 15.97
N GLY A 86 -7.00 -0.05 15.43
CA GLY A 86 -7.83 -0.98 14.66
C GLY A 86 -7.49 -1.00 13.18
N PHE A 87 -8.10 -1.93 12.44
CA PHE A 87 -7.91 -2.08 11.00
C PHE A 87 -8.63 -0.98 10.21
N ASP A 88 -7.89 -0.18 9.45
CA ASP A 88 -8.48 0.76 8.49
C ASP A 88 -8.89 0.12 7.17
N HIS A 89 -9.68 0.82 6.37
CA HIS A 89 -10.25 0.26 5.15
C HIS A 89 -9.22 -0.08 4.08
N GLY A 90 -8.04 0.56 4.12
CA GLY A 90 -6.89 0.20 3.31
C GLY A 90 -6.40 -1.22 3.58
N LEU A 91 -6.64 -1.77 4.78
CA LEU A 91 -6.37 -3.17 5.09
C LEU A 91 -7.61 -4.03 4.85
N PHE A 92 -8.72 -3.75 5.53
CA PHE A 92 -9.79 -4.75 5.63
C PHE A 92 -10.60 -4.94 4.36
N ILE A 93 -10.75 -3.92 3.50
CA ILE A 93 -11.49 -4.08 2.25
C ILE A 93 -10.71 -4.97 1.26
N PRO A 94 -9.43 -4.68 0.94
CA PRO A 94 -8.60 -5.58 0.15
C PRO A 94 -8.54 -7.01 0.71
N LEU A 95 -8.31 -7.15 2.01
CA LEU A 95 -8.13 -8.47 2.61
C LEU A 95 -9.43 -9.26 2.73
N LYS A 96 -10.59 -8.62 2.87
CA LYS A 96 -11.89 -9.31 2.80
C LYS A 96 -12.11 -9.99 1.44
N LEU A 97 -11.59 -9.40 0.37
CA LEU A 97 -11.65 -9.98 -0.98
C LEU A 97 -10.61 -11.07 -1.19
N MET A 98 -9.38 -10.87 -0.72
CA MET A 98 -8.26 -11.81 -0.90
C MET A 98 -8.37 -13.04 0.02
N TYR A 99 -8.64 -12.83 1.30
CA TYR A 99 -8.63 -13.87 2.33
C TYR A 99 -9.90 -13.77 3.20
N PRO A 100 -11.10 -14.04 2.65
CA PRO A 100 -12.38 -13.74 3.29
C PRO A 100 -12.61 -14.39 4.66
N GLN A 101 -11.87 -15.47 4.97
CA GLN A 101 -11.93 -16.18 6.25
C GLN A 101 -11.27 -15.42 7.41
N ALA A 102 -10.47 -14.38 7.12
CA ALA A 102 -9.75 -13.60 8.12
C ALA A 102 -8.91 -14.47 9.09
N ASP A 103 -8.29 -15.53 8.56
CA ASP A 103 -7.54 -16.52 9.34
C ASP A 103 -6.02 -16.29 9.35
N ILE A 104 -5.55 -15.27 8.62
CA ILE A 104 -4.12 -14.91 8.54
C ILE A 104 -3.85 -13.71 9.45
N PRO A 105 -2.90 -13.82 10.41
CA PRO A 105 -2.47 -12.69 11.22
C PRO A 105 -2.10 -11.49 10.35
N SER A 106 -2.60 -10.32 10.71
CA SER A 106 -2.43 -9.10 9.90
C SER A 106 -2.06 -7.93 10.79
N LEU A 107 -1.18 -7.05 10.32
CA LEU A 107 -0.81 -5.82 11.02
C LEU A 107 -0.55 -4.70 10.03
N GLN A 108 -0.47 -3.48 10.55
CA GLN A 108 -0.26 -2.27 9.75
C GLN A 108 1.02 -1.55 10.13
N LEU A 109 1.61 -0.88 9.14
CA LEU A 109 2.65 0.13 9.30
C LEU A 109 2.14 1.46 8.74
N SER A 110 2.24 2.51 9.54
CA SER A 110 1.88 3.87 9.13
C SER A 110 2.86 4.43 8.09
N LEU A 111 2.38 5.36 7.28
CA LEU A 111 3.24 6.31 6.58
C LEU A 111 3.81 7.34 7.57
N LEU A 112 4.89 7.99 7.15
CA LEU A 112 5.50 9.11 7.88
C LEU A 112 4.82 10.41 7.47
N ARG A 113 4.32 11.15 8.47
CA ARG A 113 3.77 12.49 8.28
C ARG A 113 4.80 13.38 7.59
N GLY A 114 4.34 14.18 6.63
CA GLY A 114 5.20 14.96 5.75
C GLY A 114 5.56 14.26 4.44
N LEU A 115 5.24 12.97 4.31
CA LEU A 115 5.13 12.26 3.03
C LEU A 115 6.37 12.39 2.13
N ASN A 116 7.55 12.39 2.75
CA ASN A 116 8.82 12.50 2.03
C ASN A 116 9.15 11.19 1.30
N ALA A 117 9.23 11.21 -0.03
CA ALA A 117 9.48 10.02 -0.84
C ALA A 117 10.79 9.27 -0.46
N THR A 118 11.88 10.00 -0.23
CA THR A 118 13.16 9.42 0.20
C THR A 118 13.04 8.68 1.53
N ALA A 119 12.33 9.26 2.50
CA ALA A 119 12.10 8.64 3.81
C ALA A 119 11.28 7.35 3.70
N HIS A 120 10.30 7.28 2.80
CA HIS A 120 9.48 6.08 2.58
C HIS A 120 10.26 4.97 1.85
N ILE A 121 11.16 5.33 0.92
CA ILE A 121 12.09 4.35 0.34
C ILE A 121 13.03 3.81 1.43
N ALA A 122 13.57 4.67 2.30
CA ALA A 122 14.42 4.25 3.42
C ALA A 122 13.67 3.35 4.40
N LEU A 123 12.39 3.62 4.67
CA LEU A 123 11.51 2.76 5.44
C LEU A 123 11.42 1.37 4.82
N GLY A 124 11.18 1.28 3.51
CA GLY A 124 11.18 0.01 2.77
C GLY A 124 12.50 -0.74 2.87
N LYS A 125 13.63 -0.04 2.73
CA LYS A 125 14.97 -0.66 2.85
C LYS A 125 15.18 -1.31 4.22
N ALA A 126 14.70 -0.69 5.29
CA ALA A 126 14.79 -1.24 6.63
C ALA A 126 13.96 -2.53 6.83
N LEU A 127 12.96 -2.77 5.97
CA LEU A 127 12.12 -3.97 5.99
C LEU A 127 12.67 -5.15 5.18
N ARG A 128 13.81 -4.98 4.49
CA ARG A 128 14.40 -6.04 3.63
C ARG A 128 14.64 -7.38 4.33
N LYS A 129 14.87 -7.36 5.64
CA LYS A 129 15.05 -8.59 6.44
C LYS A 129 13.82 -9.51 6.42
N LEU A 130 12.62 -8.94 6.24
CA LEU A 130 11.37 -9.71 6.13
C LEU A 130 11.29 -10.55 4.85
N ALA A 131 12.11 -10.27 3.84
CA ALA A 131 12.09 -11.03 2.58
C ALA A 131 12.48 -12.51 2.73
N ASN A 132 13.09 -12.88 3.87
CA ASN A 132 13.43 -14.26 4.19
C ASN A 132 12.29 -15.03 4.89
N GLU A 133 11.20 -14.34 5.22
CA GLU A 133 10.05 -14.89 5.95
C GLU A 133 8.86 -15.08 5.00
N ASN A 134 7.91 -15.94 5.35
CA ASN A 134 6.68 -16.14 4.58
C ASN A 134 5.64 -15.05 4.90
N ILE A 135 6.04 -13.78 4.77
CA ILE A 135 5.21 -12.60 5.01
C ILE A 135 4.79 -11.98 3.69
N LEU A 136 3.49 -11.73 3.53
CA LEU A 136 3.00 -10.91 2.41
C LEU A 136 3.00 -9.45 2.85
N VAL A 137 3.84 -8.64 2.21
CA VAL A 137 3.86 -7.19 2.40
C VAL A 137 3.02 -6.52 1.31
N ILE A 138 2.03 -5.73 1.72
CA ILE A 138 1.10 -5.04 0.83
C ILE A 138 1.26 -3.53 1.02
N GLY A 139 1.70 -2.84 -0.04
CA GLY A 139 1.54 -1.39 -0.13
C GLY A 139 0.12 -1.05 -0.51
N SER A 140 -0.72 -0.69 0.45
CA SER A 140 -2.13 -0.40 0.22
C SER A 140 -2.34 1.11 0.00
N GLY A 141 -2.64 1.45 -1.25
CA GLY A 141 -2.93 2.79 -1.71
C GLY A 141 -3.65 2.70 -3.06
N PHE A 142 -3.44 3.69 -3.93
CA PHE A 142 -4.02 3.67 -5.26
C PHE A 142 -3.14 4.49 -6.20
N SER A 143 -2.79 3.96 -7.39
CA SER A 143 -1.93 4.67 -8.34
C SER A 143 -2.55 5.91 -8.97
N PHE A 144 -3.81 6.23 -8.65
CA PHE A 144 -4.50 7.49 -8.93
C PHE A 144 -5.35 7.88 -7.71
N HIS A 145 -5.16 9.07 -7.15
CA HIS A 145 -5.90 9.51 -5.96
C HIS A 145 -6.31 11.00 -6.03
N ASN A 146 -6.94 11.38 -7.15
CA ASN A 146 -7.59 12.68 -7.26
C ASN A 146 -9.10 12.56 -7.10
N MET A 147 -9.58 12.75 -5.87
CA MET A 147 -11.00 12.63 -5.53
C MET A 147 -11.92 13.59 -6.31
N ARG A 148 -11.40 14.75 -6.75
CA ARG A 148 -12.16 15.72 -7.54
C ARG A 148 -12.34 15.31 -9.00
N ALA A 149 -11.52 14.38 -9.48
CA ALA A 149 -11.54 13.91 -10.86
C ALA A 149 -12.36 12.62 -11.05
N PHE A 150 -12.82 11.98 -9.96
CA PHE A 150 -13.77 10.88 -10.05
C PHE A 150 -15.16 11.41 -10.41
N SER A 151 -15.85 10.67 -11.26
CA SER A 151 -17.24 10.90 -11.61
C SER A 151 -18.05 9.67 -11.21
N TRP A 152 -19.15 9.88 -10.48
CA TRP A 152 -20.13 8.84 -10.18
C TRP A 152 -20.93 8.42 -11.42
N GLN A 153 -20.92 9.25 -12.46
CA GLN A 153 -21.41 8.87 -13.78
C GLN A 153 -20.27 8.18 -14.50
N ALA A 154 -20.39 6.86 -14.71
CA ALA A 154 -19.45 6.08 -15.47
C ALA A 154 -19.41 6.65 -16.91
N THR A 155 -18.38 7.41 -17.20
CA THR A 155 -18.05 7.81 -18.56
C THR A 155 -16.78 7.06 -18.93
N ASP A 156 -16.80 6.28 -20.00
CA ASP A 156 -15.60 5.72 -20.63
C ASP A 156 -14.76 6.81 -21.35
N ALA A 157 -14.81 8.04 -20.82
CA ALA A 157 -14.07 9.15 -21.35
C ALA A 157 -12.56 8.86 -21.26
N PRO A 158 -11.80 9.11 -22.33
CA PRO A 158 -10.35 9.07 -22.27
C PRO A 158 -9.82 9.99 -21.18
N ASP A 159 -8.78 9.56 -20.48
CA ASP A 159 -8.06 10.37 -19.50
C ASP A 159 -6.56 10.29 -19.80
N PRO A 160 -6.07 10.99 -20.85
CA PRO A 160 -4.68 10.88 -21.29
C PRO A 160 -3.68 11.29 -20.20
N ALA A 161 -4.06 12.21 -19.31
CA ALA A 161 -3.23 12.64 -18.19
C ALA A 161 -3.03 11.49 -17.18
N ASN A 162 -4.08 10.75 -16.85
CA ASN A 162 -3.96 9.53 -16.06
C ASN A 162 -3.11 8.47 -16.78
N ASP A 163 -3.40 8.20 -18.07
CA ASP A 163 -2.68 7.18 -18.83
C ASP A 163 -1.17 7.43 -18.90
N LEU A 164 -0.75 8.70 -19.06
CA LEU A 164 0.66 9.09 -19.07
C LEU A 164 1.34 8.82 -17.72
N PHE A 165 0.68 9.13 -16.60
CA PHE A 165 1.24 8.85 -15.28
C PHE A 165 1.33 7.35 -15.00
N GLN A 166 0.30 6.57 -15.34
CA GLN A 166 0.33 5.11 -15.18
C GLN A 166 1.44 4.47 -16.03
N ASN A 167 1.63 4.93 -17.27
CA ASN A 167 2.72 4.46 -18.13
C ASN A 167 4.10 4.77 -17.51
N TRP A 168 4.28 5.97 -16.97
CA TRP A 168 5.52 6.35 -16.27
C TRP A 168 5.77 5.48 -15.03
N LEU A 169 4.72 5.15 -14.26
CA LEU A 169 4.82 4.25 -13.11
C LEU A 169 5.21 2.83 -13.51
N ILE A 170 4.60 2.30 -14.57
CA ILE A 170 4.94 0.98 -15.12
C ILE A 170 6.40 0.99 -15.55
N GLU A 171 6.81 1.94 -16.39
CA GLU A 171 8.19 2.04 -16.87
C GLU A 171 9.19 2.10 -15.70
N THR A 172 8.94 2.97 -14.72
CA THR A 172 9.81 3.14 -13.56
C THR A 172 9.91 1.85 -12.73
N SER A 173 8.79 1.16 -12.52
CA SER A 173 8.72 0.00 -11.63
C SER A 173 9.25 -1.29 -12.27
N THR A 174 9.10 -1.45 -13.59
CA THR A 174 9.35 -2.74 -14.26
C THR A 174 10.58 -2.76 -15.16
N SER A 175 11.11 -1.59 -15.54
CA SER A 175 12.25 -1.53 -16.46
C SER A 175 13.53 -2.12 -15.84
N PRO A 176 14.41 -2.71 -16.67
CA PRO A 176 15.71 -3.24 -16.24
C PRO A 176 16.74 -2.12 -16.00
N ILE A 177 16.35 -1.08 -15.28
CA ILE A 177 17.21 0.01 -14.81
C ILE A 177 17.80 -0.33 -13.44
N SER A 178 18.88 0.35 -13.06
CA SER A 178 19.48 0.19 -11.74
C SER A 178 18.48 0.56 -10.64
N GLN A 179 18.58 -0.07 -9.46
CA GLN A 179 17.72 0.30 -8.33
C GLN A 179 17.89 1.78 -7.96
N SER A 180 19.11 2.31 -7.98
CA SER A 180 19.37 3.72 -7.69
C SER A 180 18.61 4.66 -8.64
N GLU A 181 18.59 4.33 -9.93
CA GLU A 181 17.82 5.11 -10.91
C GLU A 181 16.31 5.00 -10.68
N ARG A 182 15.80 3.78 -10.38
CA ARG A 182 14.39 3.57 -10.04
C ARG A 182 13.97 4.39 -8.82
N GLU A 183 14.77 4.36 -7.77
CA GLU A 183 14.56 5.14 -6.56
C GLU A 183 14.61 6.63 -6.84
N GLN A 184 15.56 7.11 -7.64
CA GLN A 184 15.64 8.54 -8.00
C GLN A 184 14.40 9.00 -8.76
N ARG A 185 13.91 8.22 -9.72
CA ARG A 185 12.65 8.51 -10.43
C ARG A 185 11.47 8.60 -9.47
N LEU A 186 11.37 7.69 -8.51
CA LEU A 186 10.32 7.71 -7.48
C LEU A 186 10.49 8.86 -6.48
N ILE A 187 11.71 9.24 -6.10
CA ILE A 187 11.96 10.43 -5.27
C ILE A 187 11.48 11.69 -5.99
N GLU A 188 11.70 11.76 -7.29
CA GLU A 188 11.32 12.89 -8.14
C GLU A 188 9.96 12.70 -8.84
N TRP A 189 9.08 11.85 -8.28
CA TRP A 189 7.81 11.47 -8.93
C TRP A 189 6.95 12.67 -9.35
N GLU A 190 7.08 13.82 -8.68
CA GLU A 190 6.38 15.06 -9.04
C GLU A 190 6.72 15.59 -10.43
N LYS A 191 7.89 15.21 -10.97
CA LYS A 191 8.32 15.54 -12.34
C LYS A 191 7.68 14.61 -13.38
N ALA A 192 7.02 13.54 -12.95
CA ALA A 192 6.33 12.63 -13.87
C ALA A 192 5.19 13.36 -14.60
N PRO A 193 4.85 12.94 -15.83
CA PRO A 193 3.71 13.47 -16.56
C PRO A 193 2.44 13.45 -15.70
N SER A 194 1.78 14.60 -15.55
CA SER A 194 0.50 14.72 -14.86
C SER A 194 0.51 14.22 -13.40
N ALA A 195 1.67 14.22 -12.73
CA ALA A 195 1.84 13.73 -11.36
C ALA A 195 0.84 14.35 -10.39
N ARG A 196 0.78 15.68 -10.30
CA ARG A 196 -0.13 16.41 -9.40
C ARG A 196 -1.60 16.36 -9.81
N TYR A 197 -1.89 16.00 -11.06
CA TYR A 197 -3.25 15.67 -11.46
C TYR A 197 -3.67 14.32 -10.91
N CYS A 198 -2.81 13.30 -10.96
CA CYS A 198 -3.11 11.97 -10.45
C CYS A 198 -3.06 11.91 -8.92
N HIS A 199 -2.13 12.67 -8.32
CA HIS A 199 -1.86 12.73 -6.90
C HIS A 199 -1.75 14.19 -6.44
N PRO A 200 -2.88 14.83 -6.12
CA PRO A 200 -2.86 16.14 -5.48
C PRO A 200 -2.06 16.13 -4.17
N ARG A 201 -2.03 14.96 -3.51
CA ARG A 201 -1.24 14.63 -2.33
C ARG A 201 -0.69 13.21 -2.47
N GLU A 202 0.41 12.93 -1.76
CA GLU A 202 1.30 11.81 -2.00
C GLU A 202 0.84 10.48 -1.37
N GLU A 203 -0.09 10.51 -0.41
CA GLU A 203 -0.28 9.41 0.53
C GLU A 203 -0.65 8.08 -0.13
N HIS A 204 -1.47 8.10 -1.19
CA HIS A 204 -1.87 6.88 -1.88
C HIS A 204 -0.80 6.34 -2.83
N LEU A 205 0.25 7.11 -3.12
CA LEU A 205 1.38 6.69 -3.92
C LEU A 205 2.50 6.08 -3.06
N LEU A 206 2.78 6.64 -1.88
CA LEU A 206 3.95 6.28 -1.06
C LEU A 206 4.03 4.83 -0.56
N PRO A 207 2.94 4.05 -0.42
CA PRO A 207 3.06 2.63 -0.19
C PRO A 207 3.89 1.91 -1.27
N LEU A 208 3.82 2.37 -2.53
CA LEU A 208 4.66 1.87 -3.63
C LEU A 208 6.16 2.13 -3.38
N HIS A 209 6.50 3.30 -2.83
CA HIS A 209 7.88 3.65 -2.50
C HIS A 209 8.46 2.74 -1.43
N VAL A 210 7.66 2.41 -0.41
CA VAL A 210 8.05 1.46 0.64
C VAL A 210 8.27 0.06 0.04
N CYS A 211 7.33 -0.46 -0.76
CA CYS A 211 7.50 -1.75 -1.43
C CYS A 211 8.73 -1.77 -2.36
N THR A 212 8.97 -0.69 -3.11
CA THR A 212 10.13 -0.58 -4.00
C THR A 212 11.45 -0.59 -3.22
N GLY A 213 11.53 0.14 -2.11
CA GLY A 213 12.71 0.15 -1.24
C GLY A 213 12.99 -1.21 -0.61
N MET A 214 11.94 -1.95 -0.27
CA MET A 214 12.02 -3.30 0.29
C MET A 214 12.44 -4.33 -0.76
N ALA A 215 11.89 -4.29 -1.97
CA ALA A 215 12.08 -5.36 -2.95
C ALA A 215 13.44 -5.36 -3.65
N ASP A 216 14.07 -4.20 -3.82
CA ASP A 216 15.41 -4.03 -4.43
C ASP A 216 15.55 -4.63 -5.85
N LYS A 217 14.44 -4.76 -6.59
CA LYS A 217 14.40 -5.36 -7.93
C LYS A 217 13.21 -4.83 -8.75
N PRO A 218 13.22 -5.01 -10.08
CA PRO A 218 12.06 -4.66 -10.92
C PRO A 218 10.81 -5.46 -10.52
N ALA A 219 9.65 -4.80 -10.59
CA ALA A 219 8.36 -5.42 -10.35
C ALA A 219 7.79 -6.07 -11.61
N LYS A 220 6.70 -6.82 -11.45
CA LYS A 220 5.78 -7.21 -12.54
C LYS A 220 4.46 -6.45 -12.40
N VAL A 221 3.88 -6.02 -13.52
CA VAL A 221 2.50 -5.52 -13.52
C VAL A 221 1.56 -6.72 -13.35
N VAL A 222 0.67 -6.66 -12.36
CA VAL A 222 -0.33 -7.69 -12.10
C VAL A 222 -1.77 -7.18 -12.21
N PHE A 223 -1.94 -5.86 -12.24
CA PHE A 223 -3.21 -5.20 -12.53
C PHE A 223 -2.91 -3.96 -13.37
N ASP A 224 -3.70 -3.76 -14.42
CA ASP A 224 -3.69 -2.58 -15.27
C ASP A 224 -5.08 -2.47 -15.91
N ASP A 225 -5.99 -1.80 -15.23
CA ASP A 225 -7.40 -1.70 -15.63
C ASP A 225 -8.05 -0.47 -14.98
N ARG A 226 -9.31 -0.20 -15.33
CA ARG A 226 -10.05 0.96 -14.83
C ARG A 226 -10.81 0.66 -13.54
N ILE A 227 -10.80 1.64 -12.64
CA ILE A 227 -11.59 1.70 -11.41
C ILE A 227 -12.32 3.04 -11.43
N LEU A 228 -13.65 3.00 -11.45
CA LEU A 228 -14.50 4.20 -11.52
C LEU A 228 -14.06 5.17 -12.65
N GLY A 229 -13.77 4.62 -13.84
CA GLY A 229 -13.36 5.37 -15.02
C GLY A 229 -11.89 5.79 -15.05
N LYS A 230 -11.11 5.58 -13.98
CA LYS A 230 -9.68 5.91 -13.92
C LYS A 230 -8.83 4.65 -14.06
N ARG A 231 -7.88 4.63 -15.00
CA ARG A 231 -6.87 3.57 -15.08
C ARG A 231 -6.05 3.54 -13.79
N GLY A 232 -5.79 2.35 -13.28
CA GLY A 232 -4.97 2.10 -12.12
C GLY A 232 -4.12 0.85 -12.32
N VAL A 233 -2.97 0.80 -11.65
CA VAL A 233 -1.99 -0.28 -11.81
C VAL A 233 -1.61 -0.87 -10.45
N ALA A 234 -1.26 -2.15 -10.43
CA ALA A 234 -0.67 -2.81 -9.27
C ALA A 234 0.57 -3.62 -9.67
N PHE A 235 1.51 -3.70 -8.74
CA PHE A 235 2.82 -4.29 -8.93
C PHE A 235 3.06 -5.43 -7.95
N LEU A 236 3.76 -6.46 -8.42
CA LEU A 236 4.16 -7.62 -7.62
C LEU A 236 5.67 -7.85 -7.72
N TRP A 237 6.29 -8.15 -6.59
CA TRP A 237 7.68 -8.60 -6.50
C TRP A 237 7.71 -10.01 -5.91
N ASN A 238 8.32 -10.94 -6.65
CA ASN A 238 8.56 -12.33 -6.21
C ASN A 238 10.05 -12.50 -5.99
#